data_AF-A0A844WU40-F1
#
_entry.id   AF-A0A844WU40-F1
#
_cell.length_a   1.000
_cell.length_b   1.000
_cell.length_c   1.000
_cell.angle_alpha   90.00
_cell.angle_beta   90.00
_cell.angle_gamma   90.00
#
_symmetry.space_group_name_H-M   'P 1'
#
loop_
_entity.id
_entity.type
_entity.pdbx_description
1 polymer ?
#
loop_
_entity_poly.entity_id
_entity_poly.type
_entity_poly.pdbx_seq_one_letter_code
_entity_poly.pdbx_strand_id
1 'polypeptide(L)'
;MASFMRNILFFLFVLLHLDYACALDIEQTWTEEIYLEKNEIPYSVFSIQLKIDNSNIVIGELCSIVNYGNKIDCPIPFASKLINNQIKVHFDSTFGGKNGIAIIRLQEDNLI
;
A
#
# COMPACT_ATOMS: atom_id res chain seq x y z
N MET A 1 -55.42 4.33 9.28
CA MET A 1 -54.26 3.41 9.31
C MET A 1 -53.31 3.53 8.10
N ALA A 2 -53.47 4.51 7.19
CA ALA A 2 -52.62 4.67 6.01
C ALA A 2 -51.48 5.70 6.17
N SER A 3 -51.56 6.59 7.16
CA SER A 3 -50.54 7.65 7.38
C SER A 3 -49.29 7.15 8.11
N PHE A 4 -49.39 6.06 8.87
CA PHE A 4 -48.27 5.52 9.66
C PHE A 4 -47.30 4.71 8.79
N MET A 5 -47.80 3.94 7.82
CA MET A 5 -46.98 3.18 6.86
C MET A 5 -46.17 4.06 5.91
N ARG A 6 -46.64 5.27 5.59
CA ARG A 6 -45.95 6.18 4.66
C ARG A 6 -44.65 6.74 5.25
N ASN A 7 -44.59 6.95 6.57
CA ASN A 7 -43.39 7.47 7.24
C ASN A 7 -42.35 6.37 7.50
N ILE A 8 -42.77 5.11 7.66
CA ILE A 8 -41.87 3.96 7.82
C ILE A 8 -41.11 3.67 6.52
N LEU A 9 -41.78 3.81 5.37
CA LEU A 9 -41.14 3.58 4.06
C LEU A 9 -40.02 4.60 3.78
N PHE A 10 -40.19 5.85 4.24
CA PHE A 10 -39.20 6.91 4.05
C PHE A 10 -37.95 6.69 4.92
N PHE A 11 -38.11 6.18 6.14
CA PHE A 11 -36.98 5.82 7.02
C PHE A 11 -36.16 4.63 6.50
N LEU A 12 -36.82 3.67 5.84
CA LEU A 12 -36.14 2.52 5.20
C LEU A 12 -35.29 2.92 3.99
N PHE A 13 -35.71 3.94 3.23
CA PHE A 13 -34.92 4.47 2.12
C PHE A 13 -33.64 5.15 2.62
N VAL A 14 -33.73 5.94 3.70
CA VAL A 14 -32.57 6.64 4.29
C VAL A 14 -31.50 5.68 4.85
N LEU A 15 -31.90 4.51 5.35
CA LEU A 15 -30.97 3.49 5.85
C LEU A 15 -30.29 2.67 4.74
N LEU A 16 -30.82 2.66 3.51
CA LEU A 16 -30.19 1.99 2.36
C LEU A 16 -29.10 2.85 1.68
N HIS A 17 -28.89 4.08 2.14
CA HIS A 17 -27.82 4.97 1.67
C HIS A 17 -26.62 5.00 2.63
N LEU A 18 -26.70 4.27 3.75
CA LEU A 18 -25.62 4.21 4.74
C LEU A 18 -24.52 3.27 4.24
N ASP A 19 -23.50 3.91 3.68
CA ASP A 19 -22.10 3.51 3.69
C ASP A 19 -21.80 2.12 3.12
N TYR A 20 -21.83 2.06 1.78
CA TYR A 20 -20.95 1.15 1.05
C TYR A 20 -19.50 1.65 1.19
N ALA A 21 -18.94 1.53 2.40
CA ALA A 21 -17.50 1.61 2.56
C ALA A 21 -16.93 0.36 1.87
N CYS A 22 -16.47 0.51 0.63
CA CYS A 22 -15.71 -0.53 -0.05
C CYS A 22 -14.57 -0.94 0.88
N ALA A 23 -14.64 -2.16 1.38
CA ALA A 23 -13.57 -2.80 2.10
C ALA A 23 -12.40 -2.98 1.11
N LEU A 24 -11.34 -2.19 1.29
CA LEU A 24 -10.17 -2.19 0.44
C LEU A 24 -9.18 -3.25 0.96
N ASP A 25 -9.27 -4.47 0.43
CA ASP A 25 -8.26 -5.51 0.64
C ASP A 25 -7.32 -5.51 -0.57
N ILE A 26 -6.19 -4.80 -0.43
CA ILE A 26 -5.16 -4.70 -1.48
C ILE A 26 -4.00 -5.59 -1.07
N GLU A 27 -3.57 -6.47 -1.97
CA GLU A 27 -2.29 -7.16 -1.90
C GLU A 27 -1.56 -6.94 -3.22
N GLN A 28 -0.43 -6.23 -3.18
CA GLN A 28 0.31 -5.84 -4.37
C GLN A 28 1.82 -5.97 -4.16
N THR A 29 2.51 -6.28 -5.27
CA THR A 29 3.97 -6.31 -5.37
C THR A 29 4.41 -5.42 -6.51
N TRP A 30 5.38 -4.57 -6.25
CA TRP A 30 6.04 -3.72 -7.23
C TRP A 30 7.53 -4.02 -7.23
N THR A 31 8.12 -4.10 -8.43
CA THR A 31 9.55 -4.29 -8.61
C THR A 31 10.03 -3.33 -9.69
N GLU A 32 11.06 -2.56 -9.38
CA GLU A 32 11.75 -1.67 -10.30
C GLU A 32 13.19 -2.15 -10.47
N GLU A 33 13.63 -2.23 -11.73
CA GLU A 33 14.96 -2.71 -12.10
C GLU A 33 15.72 -1.63 -12.88
N ILE A 34 16.94 -1.33 -12.43
CA ILE A 34 17.82 -0.35 -13.07
C ILE A 34 19.01 -1.11 -13.68
N TYR A 35 19.18 -0.96 -14.99
CA TYR A 35 20.29 -1.52 -15.74
C TYR A 35 21.31 -0.42 -16.06
N LEU A 36 22.60 -0.76 -15.97
CA LEU A 36 23.67 0.06 -16.54
C LEU A 36 24.02 -0.48 -17.93
N GLU A 37 24.37 0.42 -18.86
CA GLU A 37 24.47 0.17 -20.30
C GLU A 37 25.00 -1.23 -20.68
N LYS A 38 24.20 -1.95 -21.50
CA LYS A 38 24.49 -3.27 -22.10
C LYS A 38 24.63 -4.46 -21.15
N ASN A 39 24.30 -4.33 -19.86
CA ASN A 39 24.29 -5.47 -18.96
C ASN A 39 22.94 -6.20 -18.99
N GLU A 40 22.96 -7.54 -19.02
CA GLU A 40 21.78 -8.39 -18.89
C GLU A 40 21.31 -8.53 -17.43
N ILE A 41 22.18 -8.20 -16.47
CA ILE A 41 21.89 -8.25 -15.03
C ILE A 41 21.58 -6.83 -14.54
N PRO A 42 20.48 -6.62 -13.82
CA PRO A 42 20.17 -5.32 -13.26
C PRO A 42 21.25 -4.91 -12.26
N TYR A 43 21.68 -3.67 -12.35
CA TYR A 43 22.61 -3.07 -11.39
C TYR A 43 21.92 -2.89 -10.04
N SER A 44 20.64 -2.51 -10.05
CA SER A 44 19.82 -2.31 -8.88
C SER A 44 18.43 -2.89 -9.10
N VAL A 45 17.89 -3.55 -8.08
CA VAL A 45 16.51 -4.04 -8.01
C VAL A 45 15.92 -3.52 -6.71
N PHE A 46 14.78 -2.85 -6.79
CA PHE A 46 13.99 -2.45 -5.63
C PHE A 46 12.63 -3.12 -5.73
N SER A 47 12.20 -3.79 -4.67
CA SER A 47 10.86 -4.33 -4.60
C SER A 47 10.15 -3.99 -3.30
N ILE A 48 8.85 -3.86 -3.41
CA ILE A 48 7.94 -3.66 -2.29
C ILE A 48 6.76 -4.62 -2.45
N GLN A 49 6.48 -5.37 -1.40
CA GLN A 49 5.24 -6.10 -1.25
C GLN A 49 4.47 -5.48 -0.09
N LEU A 50 3.17 -5.25 -0.27
CA LEU A 50 2.34 -4.79 0.81
C LEU A 50 0.94 -5.35 0.74
N LYS A 51 0.33 -5.41 1.92
CA LYS A 51 -1.07 -5.72 2.13
C LYS A 51 -1.73 -4.60 2.94
N ILE A 52 -2.90 -4.16 2.49
CA ILE A 52 -3.76 -3.21 3.19
C ILE A 52 -5.03 -3.94 3.56
N ASP A 53 -5.37 -3.97 4.85
CA ASP A 53 -6.62 -4.56 5.32
C ASP A 53 -7.77 -3.55 5.37
N ASN A 54 -8.97 -4.08 5.64
CA ASN A 54 -10.20 -3.29 5.76
C ASN A 54 -10.19 -2.27 6.91
N SER A 55 -9.22 -2.35 7.82
CA SER A 55 -9.00 -1.40 8.91
C SER A 55 -7.93 -0.36 8.58
N ASN A 56 -7.49 -0.30 7.32
CA ASN A 56 -6.40 0.54 6.82
C ASN A 56 -5.04 0.22 7.45
N ILE A 57 -4.87 -0.96 8.06
CA ILE A 57 -3.56 -1.41 8.54
C ILE A 57 -2.76 -1.90 7.35
N VAL A 58 -1.51 -1.45 7.28
CA VAL A 58 -0.57 -1.83 6.23
C VAL A 58 0.52 -2.69 6.83
N ILE A 59 0.73 -3.85 6.26
CA ILE A 59 1.90 -4.69 6.50
C ILE A 59 2.62 -4.90 5.17
N GLY A 60 3.94 -4.91 5.19
CA GLY A 60 4.69 -5.12 3.97
C GLY A 60 6.16 -5.37 4.21
N GLU A 61 6.85 -5.62 3.11
CA GLU A 61 8.28 -5.89 3.09
C GLU A 61 8.91 -5.09 1.94
N LEU A 62 10.07 -4.52 2.22
CA LEU A 62 10.92 -3.90 1.22
C LEU A 62 12.13 -4.79 0.96
N CYS A 63 12.62 -4.78 -0.27
CA CYS A 63 13.88 -5.41 -0.64
C CYS A 63 14.64 -4.48 -1.58
N SER A 64 15.90 -4.20 -1.24
CA SER A 64 16.80 -3.41 -2.07
C SER A 64 18.06 -4.21 -2.35
N ILE A 65 18.28 -4.53 -3.62
CA ILE A 65 19.47 -5.23 -4.11
C ILE A 65 20.21 -4.26 -5.02
N VAL A 66 21.45 -3.90 -4.70
CA VAL A 66 22.25 -2.97 -5.50
C VAL A 66 23.63 -3.56 -5.81
N ASN A 67 24.35 -2.92 -6.74
CA ASN A 67 25.67 -3.35 -7.20
C ASN A 67 25.68 -4.80 -7.71
N TYR A 68 24.72 -5.17 -8.56
CA TYR A 68 24.60 -6.52 -9.14
C TYR A 68 24.49 -7.63 -8.07
N GLY A 69 23.81 -7.35 -6.95
CA GLY A 69 23.64 -8.34 -5.88
C GLY A 69 24.73 -8.33 -4.81
N ASN A 70 25.77 -7.51 -4.94
CA ASN A 70 26.82 -7.43 -3.92
C ASN A 70 26.35 -6.72 -2.63
N LYS A 71 25.21 -6.04 -2.69
CA LYS A 71 24.60 -5.31 -1.59
C LYS A 71 23.11 -5.67 -1.56
N ILE A 72 22.71 -6.50 -0.60
CA ILE A 72 21.34 -6.97 -0.41
C ILE A 72 20.78 -6.49 0.94
N ASP A 73 19.60 -5.89 0.92
CA ASP A 73 18.88 -5.40 2.09
C ASP A 73 17.44 -5.93 2.06
N CYS A 74 17.28 -7.21 2.39
CA CYS A 74 16.04 -7.95 2.22
C CYS A 74 15.91 -9.09 3.25
N PRO A 75 14.69 -9.41 3.71
CA PRO A 75 13.51 -8.54 3.70
C PRO A 75 13.62 -7.48 4.81
N ILE A 76 13.11 -6.28 4.54
CA ILE A 76 12.93 -5.23 5.55
C ILE A 76 11.42 -5.13 5.84
N PRO A 77 10.92 -5.78 6.89
CA PRO A 77 9.51 -5.72 7.23
C PRO A 77 9.14 -4.33 7.74
N PHE A 78 7.95 -3.86 7.37
CA PHE A 78 7.38 -2.63 7.90
C PHE A 78 5.90 -2.80 8.23
N ALA A 79 5.46 -2.03 9.21
CA ALA A 79 4.05 -1.87 9.55
C ALA A 79 3.72 -0.37 9.50
N SER A 80 2.58 -0.04 8.92
CA SER A 80 2.11 1.33 8.77
C SER A 80 0.59 1.39 8.76
N LYS A 81 0.05 2.56 8.44
CA LYS A 81 -1.38 2.79 8.29
C LYS A 81 -1.63 3.61 7.03
N LEU A 82 -2.68 3.24 6.30
CA LEU A 82 -3.18 4.06 5.20
C LEU A 82 -3.94 5.26 5.76
N ILE A 83 -3.45 6.46 5.47
CA ILE A 83 -4.06 7.72 5.91
C ILE A 83 -4.08 8.67 4.71
N ASN A 84 -5.28 9.16 4.32
CA ASN A 84 -5.45 10.08 3.19
C ASN A 84 -4.76 9.58 1.89
N ASN A 85 -4.99 8.31 1.54
CA ASN A 85 -4.39 7.64 0.38
C ASN A 85 -2.86 7.58 0.40
N GLN A 86 -2.23 7.70 1.57
CA GLN A 86 -0.78 7.68 1.73
C GLN A 86 -0.35 6.66 2.78
N ILE A 87 0.75 5.98 2.48
CA ILE A 87 1.42 5.05 3.38
C ILE A 87 2.81 5.60 3.63
N LYS A 88 3.11 5.93 4.88
CA LYS A 88 4.45 6.35 5.28
C LYS A 88 5.25 5.12 5.70
N VAL A 89 6.34 4.84 5.00
CA VAL A 89 7.21 3.70 5.30
C VAL A 89 8.52 4.22 5.86
N HIS A 90 8.86 3.70 7.04
CA HIS A 90 10.15 3.92 7.66
C HIS A 90 11.03 2.69 7.39
N PHE A 91 12.26 2.91 6.94
CA PHE A 91 13.21 1.83 6.71
C PHE A 91 14.62 2.28 7.06
N ASP A 92 15.39 1.35 7.61
CA ASP A 92 16.82 1.49 7.80
C ASP A 92 17.50 0.59 6.78
N SER A 93 18.50 1.14 6.09
CA SER A 93 19.31 0.40 5.15
C SER A 93 20.68 0.04 5.71
N THR A 94 21.08 -1.20 5.49
CA THR A 94 22.43 -1.71 5.82
C THR A 94 23.53 -1.04 4.99
N PHE A 95 23.20 -0.29 3.93
CA PHE A 95 24.15 0.46 3.09
C PHE A 95 24.38 1.91 3.53
N GLY A 96 23.92 2.28 4.73
CA GLY A 96 24.25 3.56 5.37
C GLY A 96 23.10 4.57 5.41
N GLY A 97 21.92 4.23 4.86
CA GLY A 97 20.70 5.01 5.07
C GLY A 97 20.11 4.66 6.44
N LYS A 98 20.07 5.59 7.38
CA LYS A 98 19.34 5.43 8.65
C LYS A 98 18.19 6.42 8.73
N ASN A 99 17.07 5.98 9.28
CA ASN A 99 15.81 6.73 9.37
C ASN A 99 15.27 7.17 8.00
N GLY A 100 15.37 6.30 6.99
CA GLY A 100 14.76 6.52 5.69
C GLY A 100 13.25 6.65 5.80
N ILE A 101 12.66 7.56 5.03
CA ILE A 101 11.22 7.75 4.94
C ILE A 101 10.82 7.72 3.47
N ALA A 102 9.92 6.80 3.12
CA ALA A 102 9.21 6.78 1.86
C ALA A 102 7.72 7.08 2.07
N ILE A 103 7.09 7.68 1.06
CA ILE A 103 5.64 7.93 1.03
C ILE A 103 5.10 7.27 -0.24
N ILE A 104 4.27 6.25 -0.07
CA ILE A 104 3.60 5.55 -1.16
C ILE A 104 2.20 6.15 -1.30
N ARG A 105 1.75 6.43 -2.52
CA ARG A 105 0.43 7.01 -2.77
C ARG A 105 -0.46 5.99 -3.48
N LEU A 106 -1.70 5.87 -3.01
CA LEU A 106 -2.74 5.14 -3.74
C LEU A 106 -3.42 6.11 -4.71
N GLN A 107 -3.34 5.81 -6.02
CA GLN A 107 -4.22 6.39 -7.02
C GLN A 107 -5.28 5.36 -7.39
N GLU A 108 -6.54 5.69 -7.13
CA GLU A 108 -7.66 4.75 -7.27
C GLU A 108 -7.42 3.52 -6.38
N ASP A 109 -7.20 2.35 -6.97
CA ASP A 109 -6.85 1.08 -6.31
C ASP A 109 -5.42 0.60 -6.66
N ASN A 110 -4.62 1.46 -7.30
CA ASN A 110 -3.25 1.17 -7.69
C ASN A 110 -2.25 1.99 -6.85
N LEU A 111 -1.15 1.35 -6.46
CA LEU A 111 -0.03 2.04 -5.84
C LEU A 111 0.80 2.76 -6.92
N ILE A 112 1.24 3.99 -6.65
CA ILE A 112 2.18 4.76 -7.49
C ILE A 112 3.25 5.40 -6.59
#